data_AF-A0A6C1NJ06-F1
#
_entry.id   AF-A0A6C1NJ06-F1
#
_cell.length_a   1.000
_cell.length_b   1.000
_cell.length_c   1.000
_cell.angle_alpha   90.00
_cell.angle_beta   90.00
_cell.angle_gamma   90.00
#
_symmetry.space_group_name_H-M   'P 1'
#
loop_
_entity.id
_entity.type
_entity.pdbx_description
1 polymer ?
#
loop_
_entity_poly.entity_id
_entity_poly.type
_entity_poly.pdbx_seq_one_letter_code
_entity_poly.pdbx_strand_id
1 'polypeptide(L)'
;MIIDRVVNDTTSRVVSTATAGQIPDFPFLWNIVNSNDFLSKRVNSFAINTLINSAPHRPYPFSLRSDYTTWPSLTDRTFTCRHLGPA
;
A
#
# COMPACT_ATOMS: atom_id res chain seq x y z
N MET A 1 -28.03 14.12 -9.90
CA MET A 1 -27.45 15.42 -10.34
C MET A 1 -26.58 16.12 -9.29
N ILE A 2 -26.84 16.01 -7.97
CA ILE A 2 -25.94 16.56 -6.93
C ILE A 2 -24.86 15.53 -6.53
N ILE A 3 -25.22 14.25 -6.37
CA ILE A 3 -24.32 13.17 -5.95
C ILE A 3 -23.19 12.94 -6.96
N ASP A 4 -23.51 12.98 -8.26
CA ASP A 4 -22.53 12.77 -9.35
C ASP A 4 -21.45 13.85 -9.38
N ARG A 5 -21.79 15.08 -8.98
CA ARG A 5 -20.85 16.21 -8.93
C ARG A 5 -19.87 16.09 -7.77
N VAL A 6 -20.37 15.67 -6.60
CA VAL A 6 -19.55 15.48 -5.40
C VAL A 6 -18.55 14.34 -5.60
N VAL A 7 -18.97 13.23 -6.22
CA VAL A 7 -18.06 12.11 -6.54
C VAL A 7 -16.94 12.56 -7.50
N ASN A 8 -17.27 13.36 -8.52
CA ASN A 8 -16.29 13.86 -9.49
C ASN A 8 -15.30 14.87 -8.87
N ASP A 9 -15.74 15.66 -7.89
CA ASP A 9 -14.88 16.59 -7.15
C ASP A 9 -13.93 15.85 -6.19
N THR A 10 -14.34 14.70 -5.65
CA THR A 10 -13.46 13.89 -4.78
C THR A 10 -12.36 13.17 -5.56
N THR A 11 -12.68 12.61 -6.73
CA THR A 11 -11.68 11.93 -7.59
C THR A 11 -10.65 12.91 -8.13
N SER A 12 -11.06 14.12 -8.53
CA SER A 12 -10.13 15.14 -9.03
C SER A 12 -9.19 15.68 -7.94
N ARG A 13 -9.66 15.84 -6.70
CA ARG A 13 -8.82 16.32 -5.58
C ARG A 13 -7.79 15.30 -5.13
N VAL A 14 -8.15 14.02 -5.06
CA VAL A 14 -7.21 12.93 -4.68
C VAL A 14 -6.08 12.80 -5.70
N VAL A 15 -6.40 12.87 -6.99
CA VAL A 15 -5.41 12.89 -8.07
C VAL A 15 -4.48 14.09 -7.91
N SER A 16 -5.03 15.29 -7.74
CA SER A 16 -4.25 16.54 -7.61
C SER A 16 -3.29 16.56 -6.41
N THR A 17 -3.67 15.93 -5.29
CA THR A 17 -2.80 15.83 -4.10
C THR A 17 -1.74 14.74 -4.21
N ALA A 18 -1.98 13.70 -5.03
CA ALA A 18 -0.99 12.67 -5.32
C ALA A 18 0.12 13.18 -6.27
N THR A 19 -0.15 14.26 -7.03
CA THR A 19 0.78 14.87 -8.00
C THR A 19 1.94 15.66 -7.35
N ALA A 20 2.05 15.72 -6.02
CA ALA A 20 3.15 16.41 -5.34
C ALA A 20 4.54 15.70 -5.46
N GLY A 21 4.62 14.56 -6.14
CA GLY A 21 5.89 13.90 -6.40
C GLY A 21 5.79 12.75 -7.42
N GLN A 22 6.04 13.07 -8.69
CA GLN A 22 6.46 12.13 -9.74
C GLN A 22 5.49 11.01 -10.16
N ILE A 23 4.33 11.33 -10.76
CA ILE A 23 3.72 10.45 -11.78
C ILE A 23 3.12 11.36 -12.88
N PRO A 24 3.45 11.18 -14.17
CA PRO A 24 2.74 11.86 -15.24
C PRO A 24 1.29 11.36 -15.26
N ASP A 25 0.36 12.25 -14.90
CA ASP A 25 -1.07 11.96 -14.94
C ASP A 25 -1.52 11.83 -16.39
N PHE A 26 -1.71 10.59 -16.86
CA PHE A 26 -2.30 10.27 -18.15
C PHE A 26 -3.80 9.97 -17.97
N PRO A 27 -4.68 10.99 -17.98
CA PRO A 27 -6.10 10.81 -17.66
C PRO A 27 -6.84 9.87 -18.62
N PHE A 28 -6.36 9.74 -19.87
CA PHE A 28 -6.95 8.82 -20.85
C PHE A 28 -6.76 7.35 -20.47
N LEU A 29 -5.63 6.98 -19.85
CA LEU A 29 -5.37 5.60 -19.43
C LEU A 29 -6.32 5.19 -18.31
N TRP A 30 -6.56 6.08 -17.34
CA TRP A 30 -7.48 5.81 -16.24
C TRP A 30 -8.93 5.64 -16.69
N ASN A 31 -9.36 6.39 -17.72
CA ASN A 31 -10.69 6.21 -18.31
C ASN A 31 -10.84 4.83 -18.98
N ILE A 32 -9.79 4.33 -19.65
CA ILE A 32 -9.81 2.99 -20.28
C ILE A 32 -9.84 1.89 -19.21
N VAL A 33 -9.07 2.05 -18.13
CA VAL A 33 -9.06 1.11 -17.00
C VAL A 33 -10.41 1.08 -16.28
N ASN A 34 -11.05 2.24 -16.10
CA ASN A 34 -12.35 2.36 -15.41
C ASN A 34 -13.55 1.99 -16.30
N SER A 35 -13.38 1.95 -17.62
CA SER A 35 -14.44 1.52 -18.54
C SER A 35 -14.76 0.03 -18.43
N ASN A 36 -13.86 -0.78 -17.86
CA ASN A 36 -14.04 -2.23 -17.73
C ASN A 36 -13.74 -2.68 -16.29
N ASP A 37 -14.77 -3.21 -15.62
CA ASP A 37 -14.68 -3.76 -14.26
C ASP A 37 -13.57 -4.80 -14.08
N PHE A 38 -13.26 -5.58 -15.12
CA PHE A 38 -12.20 -6.57 -15.06
C PHE A 38 -10.81 -5.94 -14.98
N LEU A 39 -10.55 -4.90 -15.78
CA LEU A 39 -9.28 -4.19 -15.80
C LEU A 39 -9.06 -3.44 -14.49
N SER A 40 -10.09 -2.75 -14.00
CA SER A 40 -10.04 -2.07 -12.71
C SER A 40 -9.68 -3.03 -11.56
N LYS A 41 -10.34 -4.20 -11.49
CA LYS A 41 -10.03 -5.24 -10.48
C LYS A 41 -8.60 -5.75 -10.58
N ARG A 42 -8.08 -5.94 -11.81
CA ARG A 42 -6.71 -6.41 -12.04
C ARG A 42 -5.67 -5.37 -11.62
N VAL A 43 -5.86 -4.10 -11.99
CA VAL A 43 -4.97 -3.01 -11.60
C VAL A 43 -4.97 -2.84 -10.08
N ASN A 44 -6.14 -2.87 -9.43
CA ASN A 44 -6.23 -2.81 -7.97
C ASN A 44 -5.52 -3.99 -7.31
N SER A 45 -5.76 -5.21 -7.77
CA SER A 45 -5.10 -6.41 -7.25
C SER A 45 -3.58 -6.34 -7.44
N PHE A 46 -3.12 -5.86 -8.59
CA PHE A 46 -1.70 -5.68 -8.87
C PHE A 46 -1.07 -4.64 -7.94
N ALA A 47 -1.71 -3.49 -7.74
CA ALA A 47 -1.24 -2.45 -6.84
C ALA A 47 -1.16 -2.94 -5.38
N ILE A 48 -2.22 -3.59 -4.89
CA ILE A 48 -2.27 -4.16 -3.54
C ILE A 48 -1.19 -5.24 -3.37
N ASN A 49 -1.07 -6.16 -4.31
CA ASN A 49 -0.07 -7.23 -4.23
C ASN A 49 1.35 -6.66 -4.27
N THR A 50 1.61 -5.66 -5.12
CA THR A 50 2.93 -5.01 -5.19
C THR A 50 3.28 -4.33 -3.86
N LEU A 51 2.31 -3.62 -3.27
CA LEU A 51 2.48 -2.95 -1.98
C LEU A 51 2.74 -3.94 -0.84
N ILE A 52 1.94 -5.02 -0.76
CA ILE A 52 2.08 -6.05 0.28
C ILE A 52 3.43 -6.76 0.14
N ASN A 53 3.84 -7.12 -1.08
CA ASN A 53 5.12 -7.79 -1.33
C ASN A 53 6.34 -6.88 -1.11
N SER A 54 6.17 -5.57 -1.07
CA SER A 54 7.26 -4.65 -0.71
C SER A 54 7.56 -4.65 0.79
N ALA A 55 6.63 -5.09 1.63
CA ALA A 55 6.84 -5.18 3.07
C ALA A 55 7.55 -6.51 3.42
N PRO A 56 8.39 -6.54 4.48
CA PRO A 56 9.00 -7.78 4.92
C PRO A 56 7.92 -8.79 5.34
N HIS A 57 8.09 -10.02 4.88
CA HIS A 57 7.18 -11.12 5.20
C HIS A 57 7.16 -11.33 6.72
N ARG A 58 5.95 -11.41 7.30
CA ARG A 58 5.77 -11.80 8.71
C ARG A 58 6.07 -13.32 8.80
N PRO A 59 6.70 -13.88 9.85
CA PRO A 59 7.10 -13.30 11.13
C PRO A 59 8.37 -12.45 11.06
N TYR A 60 8.48 -11.44 11.92
CA TYR A 60 9.65 -10.57 11.97
C TYR A 60 10.84 -11.26 12.66
N PRO A 61 12.05 -11.21 12.09
CA PRO A 61 13.21 -11.88 12.66
C PRO A 61 13.73 -11.19 13.93
N PHE A 62 13.54 -9.88 14.06
CA PHE A 62 14.09 -9.07 15.16
C PHE A 62 13.00 -8.50 16.06
N SER A 63 13.24 -8.53 17.36
CA SER A 63 12.40 -7.90 18.38
C SER A 63 13.25 -7.17 19.42
N LEU A 64 12.62 -6.35 20.26
CA LEU A 64 13.30 -5.73 21.41
C LEU A 64 13.84 -6.75 22.43
N ARG A 65 13.52 -8.03 22.30
CA ARG A 65 13.96 -9.08 23.21
C ARG A 65 15.43 -9.45 23.01
N SER A 66 15.89 -9.52 21.77
CA SER A 66 17.22 -10.05 21.45
C SER A 66 17.69 -9.56 20.08
N ASP A 67 19.00 -9.42 19.95
CA ASP A 67 19.70 -8.94 18.76
C ASP A 67 19.81 -9.99 17.63
N TYR A 68 19.28 -11.19 17.86
CA TYR A 68 19.22 -12.29 16.88
C TYR A 68 17.89 -13.05 16.96
N THR A 69 17.56 -13.80 15.90
CA THR A 69 16.32 -14.57 15.81
C THR A 69 16.31 -15.69 16.85
N THR A 70 15.37 -15.63 17.78
CA THR A 70 15.14 -16.67 18.80
C THR A 70 13.68 -17.11 18.80
N TRP A 71 13.42 -18.35 19.24
CA TRP A 71 12.05 -18.87 19.32
C TRP A 71 11.10 -18.01 20.16
N PRO A 72 11.49 -17.49 21.34
CA PRO A 72 10.66 -16.55 22.08
C PRO A 72 10.42 -15.24 21.32
N SER A 73 11.40 -14.75 20.56
CA SER A 73 11.24 -13.53 19.74
C SER A 73 10.20 -13.69 18.61
N LEU A 74 9.95 -14.91 18.13
CA LEU A 74 8.99 -15.18 17.05
C LEU A 74 7.55 -15.42 17.56
N THR A 75 7.42 -15.86 18.82
CA THR A 75 6.14 -16.33 19.38
C THR A 75 5.56 -15.39 20.42
N ASP A 76 6.40 -14.69 21.18
CA ASP A 76 5.99 -13.79 22.25
C ASP A 76 5.55 -12.43 21.69
N ARG A 77 4.29 -12.04 21.97
CA ARG A 77 3.67 -10.78 21.49
C ARG A 77 3.86 -9.61 22.46
N THR A 78 4.55 -9.82 23.58
CA THR A 78 4.82 -8.76 24.56
C THR A 78 5.92 -7.81 24.09
N PHE A 79 6.81 -8.26 23.21
CA PHE A 79 7.92 -7.47 22.67
C PHE A 79 7.57 -6.89 21.29
N THR A 80 7.92 -5.63 21.04
CA THR A 80 7.75 -5.02 19.72
C THR A 80 8.85 -5.49 18.76
N CYS A 81 8.50 -5.58 17.47
CA CYS A 81 9.43 -5.96 16.41
C CYS A 81 10.35 -4.80 16.04
N ARG A 82 11.58 -5.10 15.62
CA ARG A 82 12.55 -4.11 15.13
C ARG A 82 12.69 -4.20 13.61
N HIS A 83 12.75 -3.04 12.96
CA HIS A 83 13.10 -2.96 11.54
C HIS A 83 14.62 -3.01 11.31
N LEU A 84 15.37 -2.35 12.20
CA LEU A 84 16.83 -2.30 12.15
C LEU A 84 17.44 -3.37 13.06
N GLY A 85 18.51 -3.99 12.57
CA GLY A 85 19.32 -4.93 13.35
C GLY A 85 20.02 -4.27 14.55
N PRO A 86 20.68 -5.06 15.40
CA PRO A 86 21.51 -4.54 16.48
C PRO A 86 22.59 -3.57 15.98
N ALA A 87 22.97 -2.64 16.85
CA ALA A 87 24.07 -1.69 16.59
C ALA A 87 25.43 -2.34 16.87
#